data_AF-A0A834IXF4-F1
#
_entry.id   AF-A0A834IXF4-F1
#
_cell.length_a   1.000
_cell.length_b   1.000
_cell.length_c   1.000
_cell.angle_alpha   90.00
_cell.angle_beta   90.00
_cell.angle_gamma   90.00
#
_symmetry.space_group_name_H-M   'P 1'
#
loop_
_entity.id
_entity.type
_entity.pdbx_description
1 polymer ?
#
loop_
_entity_poly.entity_id
_entity_poly.type
_entity_poly.pdbx_seq_one_letter_code
_entity_poly.pdbx_strand_id
1 'polypeptide(L)'
;MNRTEEIFLLTETKKMHFRHRKLFQTLTCVVLFLYSILVLYHSFYKGVSNAQNDEAKSKVVVKKHVFERTLAQESSFNDGYSVSMSTEIPSATATVKPPTITLDDVFISVKTTRNYHNSRLPIILKTWFQLAKKQTWFFTDSNDADFQARTNGHMINTNCSSSHNRKALCCKMSVEFDTFLNTDKK
;
A
#
# COMPACT_ATOMS: atom_id res chain seq x y z
N MET A 1 68.70 39.17 -10.04
CA MET A 1 67.36 38.76 -10.53
C MET A 1 66.36 39.71 -9.88
N ASN A 2 65.66 40.53 -10.68
CA ASN A 2 65.01 41.76 -10.24
C ASN A 2 63.67 41.52 -9.52
N ARG A 3 63.45 42.25 -8.42
CA ARG A 3 62.22 42.29 -7.59
C ARG A 3 60.93 42.55 -8.38
N THR A 4 61.03 43.16 -9.56
CA THR A 4 59.90 43.44 -10.46
C THR A 4 59.36 42.20 -11.18
N GLU A 5 60.18 41.18 -11.43
CA GLU A 5 59.73 39.96 -12.12
C GLU A 5 58.91 39.04 -11.21
N GLU A 6 59.24 38.98 -9.90
CA GLU A 6 58.48 38.17 -8.95
C GLU A 6 57.05 38.69 -8.71
N ILE A 7 56.87 40.01 -8.71
CA ILE A 7 55.55 40.64 -8.56
C ILE A 7 54.67 40.35 -9.80
N PHE A 8 55.28 40.34 -10.99
CA PHE A 8 54.58 40.03 -12.23
C PHE A 8 54.11 38.56 -12.27
N LEU A 9 54.99 37.61 -11.88
CA LEU A 9 54.65 36.18 -11.84
C LEU A 9 53.59 35.86 -10.76
N LEU A 10 53.62 36.50 -9.60
CA LEU A 10 52.58 36.35 -8.57
C LEU A 10 51.23 36.93 -8.99
N THR A 11 51.21 37.97 -9.82
CA THR A 11 49.98 38.59 -10.32
C THR A 11 49.34 37.73 -11.43
N GLU A 12 50.14 37.19 -12.34
CA GLU A 12 49.66 36.30 -13.39
C GLU A 12 49.14 34.96 -12.82
N THR A 13 49.81 34.36 -11.84
CA THR A 13 49.33 33.13 -11.17
C THR A 13 48.01 33.33 -10.44
N LYS A 14 47.83 34.45 -9.71
CA LYS A 14 46.56 34.79 -9.05
C LYS A 14 45.43 35.05 -10.05
N LYS A 15 45.73 35.74 -11.16
CA LYS A 15 44.79 36.03 -12.26
C LYS A 15 44.36 34.75 -12.99
N MET A 16 45.29 33.84 -13.24
CA MET A 16 45.01 32.53 -13.84
C MET A 16 44.12 31.67 -12.93
N HIS A 17 44.39 31.65 -11.63
CA HIS A 17 43.58 30.92 -10.66
C HIS A 17 42.15 31.48 -10.50
N PHE A 18 41.98 32.81 -10.56
CA PHE A 18 40.65 33.44 -10.55
C PHE A 18 39.84 33.14 -11.81
N ARG A 19 40.48 33.17 -12.99
CA ARG A 19 39.85 32.79 -14.26
C ARG A 19 39.46 31.33 -14.28
N HIS A 20 40.30 30.45 -13.76
CA HIS A 20 40.03 29.01 -13.66
C HIS A 20 38.84 28.74 -12.71
N ARG A 21 38.79 29.39 -11.54
CA ARG A 21 37.64 29.26 -10.63
C ARG A 21 36.32 29.72 -11.26
N LYS A 22 36.35 30.83 -12.00
CA LYS A 22 35.18 31.30 -12.76
C LYS A 22 34.79 30.34 -13.88
N LEU A 23 35.76 29.79 -14.62
CA LEU A 23 35.52 28.81 -15.67
C LEU A 23 34.90 27.51 -15.12
N PHE A 24 35.43 26.98 -14.01
CA PHE A 24 34.89 25.80 -13.34
C PHE A 24 33.48 26.07 -12.83
N GLN A 25 33.24 27.21 -12.18
CA GLN A 25 31.92 27.59 -11.71
C GLN A 25 30.92 27.72 -12.86
N THR A 26 31.30 28.35 -13.98
CA THR A 26 30.44 28.45 -15.16
C THR A 26 30.15 27.10 -15.78
N LEU A 27 31.15 26.21 -15.86
CA LEU A 27 31.00 24.87 -16.42
C LEU A 27 30.07 24.02 -15.54
N THR A 28 30.23 24.08 -14.22
CA THR A 28 29.31 23.42 -13.27
C THR A 28 27.88 23.94 -13.40
N CYS A 29 27.68 25.26 -13.52
CA CYS A 29 26.35 25.83 -13.73
C CYS A 29 25.71 25.35 -15.04
N VAL A 30 26.47 25.30 -16.13
CA VAL A 30 25.98 24.82 -17.43
C VAL A 30 25.60 23.33 -17.35
N VAL A 31 26.43 22.51 -16.70
CA VAL A 31 26.13 21.07 -16.52
C VAL A 31 24.86 20.87 -15.69
N LEU A 32 24.69 21.61 -14.59
CA LEU A 32 23.47 21.52 -13.76
C LEU A 32 22.22 21.95 -14.53
N PHE A 33 22.34 22.99 -15.36
CA PHE A 33 21.24 23.46 -16.20
C PHE A 33 20.84 22.40 -17.24
N LEU A 34 21.81 21.83 -17.97
CA LEU A 34 21.57 20.74 -18.92
C LEU A 34 20.96 19.51 -18.24
N TYR A 35 21.45 19.15 -17.05
CA TYR A 35 20.90 18.04 -16.27
C TYR A 35 19.44 18.29 -15.86
N SER A 36 19.11 19.52 -15.42
CA SER A 36 17.73 19.88 -15.07
C SER A 36 16.78 19.77 -16.28
N ILE A 37 17.23 20.17 -17.47
CA ILE A 37 16.46 20.03 -18.71
C ILE A 37 16.25 18.55 -19.03
N LEU A 38 17.27 17.70 -18.89
CA LEU A 38 17.15 16.25 -19.12
C LEU A 38 16.18 15.59 -18.13
N VAL A 39 16.19 15.98 -16.86
CA VAL A 39 15.26 15.47 -15.84
C VAL A 39 13.82 15.89 -16.12
N LEU A 40 13.61 17.14 -16.55
CA LEU A 40 12.29 17.64 -16.95
C LEU A 40 11.79 16.93 -18.21
N TYR A 41 12.67 16.74 -19.20
CA TYR A 41 12.37 15.95 -20.40
C TYR A 41 11.98 14.53 -20.00
N HIS A 42 12.79 13.82 -19.22
CA HIS A 42 12.47 12.46 -18.80
C HIS A 42 11.17 12.38 -17.97
N SER A 43 10.89 13.37 -17.13
CA SER A 43 9.62 13.47 -16.37
C SER A 43 8.42 13.66 -17.28
N PHE A 44 8.52 14.53 -18.29
CA PHE A 44 7.45 14.76 -19.27
C PHE A 44 7.20 13.55 -20.16
N TYR A 45 8.26 12.89 -20.64
CA TYR A 45 8.14 11.70 -21.48
C TYR A 45 7.66 10.47 -20.69
N LYS A 46 8.06 10.31 -19.42
CA LYS A 46 7.44 9.33 -18.52
C LYS A 46 5.95 9.64 -18.29
N GLY A 47 5.60 10.91 -18.08
CA GLY A 47 4.21 11.36 -17.93
C GLY A 47 3.32 10.98 -19.12
N VAL A 48 3.80 11.13 -20.35
CA VAL A 48 3.07 10.76 -21.57
C VAL A 48 3.06 9.25 -21.81
N SER A 49 4.17 8.54 -21.55
CA SER A 49 4.22 7.08 -21.71
C SER A 49 3.36 6.31 -20.69
N ASN A 50 3.11 6.87 -19.50
CA ASN A 50 2.24 6.25 -18.51
C ASN A 50 0.77 6.26 -18.95
N ALA A 51 0.31 7.31 -19.64
CA ALA A 51 -1.06 7.41 -20.14
C ALA A 51 -1.45 6.32 -21.16
N GLN A 52 -0.47 5.78 -21.91
CA GLN A 52 -0.71 4.73 -22.91
C GLN A 52 -0.40 3.32 -22.38
N ASN A 53 0.46 3.21 -21.36
CA ASN A 53 0.80 1.93 -20.71
C ASN A 53 -0.26 1.47 -19.68
N ASP A 54 -1.06 2.38 -19.12
CA ASP A 54 -2.07 2.03 -18.11
C ASP A 54 -3.26 1.26 -18.71
N GLU A 55 -3.62 1.49 -19.97
CA GLU A 55 -4.71 0.74 -20.62
C GLU A 55 -4.28 -0.70 -20.99
N ALA A 56 -3.05 -0.88 -21.49
CA ALA A 56 -2.52 -2.21 -21.83
C ALA A 56 -2.19 -3.05 -20.59
N LYS A 57 -1.64 -2.43 -19.54
CA LYS A 57 -1.31 -3.11 -18.27
C LYS A 57 -2.56 -3.44 -17.46
N SER A 58 -3.58 -2.58 -17.46
CA SER A 58 -4.89 -2.88 -16.84
C SER A 58 -5.59 -4.07 -17.51
N LYS A 59 -5.63 -4.12 -18.85
CA LYS A 59 -6.22 -5.25 -19.58
C LYS A 59 -5.47 -6.57 -19.36
N VAL A 60 -4.14 -6.57 -19.30
CA VAL A 60 -3.33 -7.77 -19.05
C VAL A 60 -3.44 -8.26 -17.61
N VAL A 61 -3.43 -7.35 -16.62
CA VAL A 61 -3.57 -7.69 -15.19
C VAL A 61 -4.97 -8.21 -14.88
N VAL A 62 -6.02 -7.63 -15.47
CA VAL A 62 -7.40 -8.13 -15.34
C VAL A 62 -7.53 -9.52 -15.96
N LYS A 63 -6.94 -9.78 -17.13
CA LYS A 63 -6.99 -11.11 -17.77
C LYS A 63 -6.28 -12.19 -16.94
N LYS A 64 -5.15 -11.85 -16.32
CA LYS A 64 -4.40 -12.79 -15.45
C LYS A 64 -5.17 -13.12 -14.16
N HIS A 65 -5.79 -12.12 -13.52
CA HIS A 65 -6.59 -12.34 -12.30
C HIS A 65 -7.88 -13.14 -12.55
N VAL A 66 -8.48 -13.01 -13.75
CA VAL A 66 -9.65 -13.82 -14.13
C VAL A 66 -9.25 -15.26 -14.42
N PHE A 67 -8.08 -15.50 -15.05
CA PHE A 67 -7.61 -16.85 -15.38
C PHE A 67 -7.18 -17.66 -14.14
N GLU A 68 -6.52 -17.05 -13.15
CA GLU A 68 -6.10 -17.77 -11.93
C GLU A 68 -7.27 -18.18 -11.02
N ARG A 69 -8.41 -17.46 -11.05
CA ARG A 69 -9.59 -17.85 -10.26
C ARG A 69 -10.25 -19.14 -10.76
N THR A 70 -10.06 -19.50 -12.04
CA THR A 70 -10.68 -20.68 -12.65
C THR A 70 -9.87 -21.97 -12.42
N LEU A 71 -8.61 -21.88 -11.98
CA LEU A 71 -7.71 -23.04 -11.79
C LEU A 71 -7.59 -23.51 -10.32
N ALA A 72 -8.11 -22.77 -9.34
CA ALA A 72 -8.07 -23.16 -7.94
C ALA A 72 -9.20 -24.12 -7.51
N GLN A 73 -10.04 -24.57 -8.46
CA GLN A 73 -11.12 -25.53 -8.23
C GLN A 73 -10.77 -26.86 -8.90
N GLU A 74 -9.82 -27.61 -8.32
CA GLU A 74 -9.85 -29.07 -8.21
C GLU A 74 -8.58 -29.61 -7.55
N SER A 75 -8.75 -30.28 -6.40
CA SER A 75 -8.18 -31.60 -6.15
C SER A 75 -8.78 -32.14 -4.85
N SER A 76 -9.64 -33.14 -5.00
CA SER A 76 -9.96 -34.10 -3.96
C SER A 76 -8.67 -34.79 -3.53
N PHE A 77 -8.36 -34.78 -2.24
CA PHE A 77 -7.40 -35.71 -1.67
C PHE A 77 -8.00 -36.39 -0.43
N ASN A 78 -7.81 -37.69 -0.42
CA ASN A 78 -8.50 -38.72 0.33
C ASN A 78 -7.61 -39.08 1.52
N ASP A 79 -7.94 -38.62 2.73
CA ASP A 79 -7.29 -39.13 3.94
C ASP A 79 -8.24 -40.06 4.68
N GLY A 80 -7.99 -41.36 4.50
CA GLY A 80 -8.52 -42.41 5.35
C GLY A 80 -7.80 -42.40 6.68
N TYR A 81 -8.56 -42.17 7.77
CA TYR A 81 -8.19 -42.68 9.07
C TYR A 81 -9.43 -43.21 9.79
N SER A 82 -9.35 -44.48 10.16
CA SER A 82 -10.42 -45.31 10.71
C SER A 82 -10.48 -45.25 12.25
N VAL A 83 -11.71 -45.05 12.74
CA VAL A 83 -12.37 -45.74 13.87
C VAL A 83 -11.78 -45.59 15.30
N SER A 84 -12.58 -44.96 16.17
CA SER A 84 -13.05 -45.54 17.46
C SER A 84 -14.38 -44.85 17.82
N MET A 85 -15.52 -45.50 17.54
CA MET A 85 -16.33 -46.29 18.49
C MET A 85 -16.87 -45.47 19.68
N SER A 86 -18.10 -44.97 19.54
CA SER A 86 -19.11 -45.01 20.59
C SER A 86 -20.48 -44.88 19.93
N THR A 87 -21.12 -46.05 19.79
CA THR A 87 -22.52 -46.23 19.43
C THR A 87 -23.40 -45.60 20.49
N GLU A 88 -24.11 -44.52 20.17
CA GLU A 88 -25.51 -44.33 20.58
C GLU A 88 -26.24 -43.61 19.44
N ILE A 89 -27.31 -44.24 18.95
CA ILE A 89 -28.18 -43.71 17.90
C ILE A 89 -29.37 -43.05 18.60
N PRO A 90 -29.55 -41.71 18.53
CA PRO A 90 -30.87 -41.12 18.65
C PRO A 90 -31.47 -41.01 17.25
N SER A 91 -32.46 -41.86 17.02
CA SER A 91 -33.44 -41.69 15.94
C SER A 91 -34.19 -40.37 16.14
N ALA A 92 -33.96 -39.41 15.26
CA ALA A 92 -34.91 -38.35 14.96
C ALA A 92 -34.57 -37.75 13.59
N THR A 93 -35.52 -37.84 12.66
CA THR A 93 -35.54 -37.07 11.42
C THR A 93 -35.63 -35.58 11.78
N ALA A 94 -34.50 -34.95 12.08
CA ALA A 94 -34.37 -33.51 12.18
C ALA A 94 -33.94 -33.00 10.81
N THR A 95 -34.88 -32.53 10.00
CA THR A 95 -34.55 -31.63 8.90
C THR A 95 -34.06 -30.34 9.53
N VAL A 96 -32.76 -30.26 9.83
CA VAL A 96 -32.14 -29.05 10.40
C VAL A 96 -32.40 -27.93 9.41
N LYS A 97 -33.27 -26.99 9.77
CA LYS A 97 -33.52 -25.77 9.00
C LYS A 97 -32.14 -25.14 8.74
N PRO A 98 -31.80 -24.81 7.49
CA PRO A 98 -30.52 -24.17 7.21
C PRO A 98 -30.41 -22.92 8.09
N PRO A 99 -29.27 -22.71 8.79
CA PRO A 99 -29.11 -21.58 9.67
C PRO A 99 -29.39 -20.30 8.87
N THR A 100 -30.29 -19.47 9.38
CA THR A 100 -30.63 -18.20 8.74
C THR A 100 -29.49 -17.23 9.01
N ILE A 101 -28.60 -17.08 8.03
CA ILE A 101 -27.53 -16.09 8.08
C ILE A 101 -28.11 -14.69 7.88
N THR A 102 -27.68 -13.76 8.72
CA THR A 102 -28.05 -12.35 8.70
C THR A 102 -26.81 -11.47 8.59
N LEU A 103 -26.98 -10.18 8.33
CA LEU A 103 -25.85 -9.26 8.28
C LEU A 103 -25.13 -9.16 9.64
N ASP A 104 -25.84 -9.39 10.74
CA ASP A 104 -25.26 -9.36 12.09
C ASP A 104 -24.37 -10.57 12.40
N ASP A 105 -24.32 -11.56 11.51
CA ASP A 105 -23.38 -12.68 11.59
C ASP A 105 -22.07 -12.41 10.82
N VAL A 106 -21.99 -11.27 10.11
CA VAL A 106 -20.83 -10.90 9.28
C VAL A 106 -19.96 -9.86 9.99
N PHE A 107 -18.65 -10.04 9.88
CA PHE A 107 -17.62 -9.08 10.28
C PHE A 107 -16.79 -8.68 9.05
N ILE A 108 -16.70 -7.37 8.78
CA ILE A 108 -15.97 -6.84 7.62
C ILE A 108 -14.77 -6.06 8.13
N SER A 109 -13.56 -6.57 7.93
CA SER A 109 -12.33 -5.82 8.21
C SER A 109 -11.82 -5.07 6.97
N VAL A 110 -11.41 -3.82 7.16
CA VAL A 110 -10.82 -2.98 6.11
C VAL A 110 -9.46 -2.48 6.54
N LYS A 111 -8.41 -3.01 5.92
CA LYS A 111 -7.04 -2.51 6.08
C LYS A 111 -6.85 -1.17 5.38
N THR A 112 -6.27 -0.22 6.10
CA THR A 112 -5.83 1.05 5.54
C THR A 112 -4.53 1.54 6.20
N THR A 113 -4.07 2.70 5.80
CA THR A 113 -2.92 3.42 6.37
C THR A 113 -3.20 4.91 6.34
N ARG A 114 -2.52 5.68 7.19
CA ARG A 114 -2.60 7.14 7.23
C ARG A 114 -2.55 7.79 5.84
N ASN A 115 -1.69 7.29 4.96
CA ASN A 115 -1.50 7.85 3.61
C ASN A 115 -2.75 7.74 2.71
N TYR A 116 -3.68 6.83 3.03
CA TYR A 116 -4.91 6.61 2.27
C TYR A 116 -6.17 7.16 2.95
N HIS A 117 -6.03 7.79 4.12
CA HIS A 117 -7.16 8.40 4.80
C HIS A 117 -7.85 9.43 3.90
N ASN A 118 -7.11 10.30 3.21
CA ASN A 118 -7.73 11.35 2.38
C ASN A 118 -8.08 10.88 0.96
N SER A 119 -7.34 9.92 0.41
CA SER A 119 -7.50 9.52 -1.01
C SER A 119 -8.51 8.40 -1.22
N ARG A 120 -8.65 7.46 -0.27
CA ARG A 120 -9.46 6.25 -0.44
C ARG A 120 -10.65 6.16 0.51
N LEU A 121 -10.44 6.47 1.80
CA LEU A 121 -11.52 6.36 2.79
C LEU A 121 -12.76 7.21 2.47
N PRO A 122 -12.68 8.44 1.92
CA PRO A 122 -13.88 9.22 1.65
C PRO A 122 -14.78 8.55 0.60
N ILE A 123 -14.19 7.85 -0.37
CA ILE A 123 -14.93 7.12 -1.40
C ILE A 123 -15.61 5.89 -0.79
N ILE A 124 -14.88 5.12 0.01
CA ILE A 124 -15.43 3.94 0.71
C ILE A 124 -16.58 4.35 1.62
N LEU A 125 -16.37 5.38 2.45
CA LEU A 125 -17.38 5.88 3.38
C LEU A 125 -18.60 6.44 2.66
N LYS A 126 -18.47 6.99 1.44
CA LYS A 126 -19.63 7.46 0.65
C LYS A 126 -20.35 6.36 -0.11
N THR A 127 -19.76 5.17 -0.25
CA THR A 127 -20.28 4.09 -1.09
C THR A 127 -20.73 2.90 -0.26
N TRP A 128 -20.13 1.73 -0.44
CA TRP A 128 -20.61 0.46 0.10
C TRP A 128 -20.60 0.41 1.64
N PHE A 129 -19.75 1.21 2.31
CA PHE A 129 -19.74 1.28 3.78
C PHE A 129 -21.11 1.67 4.33
N GLN A 130 -21.89 2.47 3.58
CA GLN A 130 -23.21 2.91 4.01
C GLN A 130 -24.19 1.73 4.21
N LEU A 131 -23.95 0.60 3.53
CA LEU A 131 -24.81 -0.60 3.59
C LEU A 131 -24.55 -1.47 4.83
N ALA A 132 -23.35 -1.41 5.42
CA ALA A 132 -22.91 -2.30 6.49
C ALA A 132 -22.07 -1.59 7.55
N LYS A 133 -22.50 -0.39 7.97
CA LYS A 133 -21.75 0.46 8.91
C LYS A 133 -21.43 -0.24 10.23
N LYS A 134 -22.39 -1.01 10.75
CA LYS A 134 -22.27 -1.68 12.07
C LYS A 134 -21.28 -2.85 12.03
N GLN A 135 -21.14 -3.49 10.88
CA GLN A 135 -20.33 -4.69 10.68
C GLN A 135 -18.91 -4.38 10.19
N THR A 136 -18.68 -3.16 9.70
CA THR A 136 -17.40 -2.76 9.08
C THR A 136 -16.48 -2.06 10.06
N TRP A 137 -15.27 -2.59 10.20
CA TRP A 137 -14.19 -2.07 11.04
C TRP A 137 -12.96 -1.72 10.21
N PHE A 138 -12.40 -0.54 10.44
CA PHE A 138 -11.20 -0.04 9.75
C PHE A 138 -9.97 -0.21 10.63
N PHE A 139 -8.92 -0.80 10.07
CA PHE A 139 -7.66 -1.05 10.76
C PHE A 139 -6.57 -0.22 10.11
N THR A 140 -6.02 0.73 10.89
CA THR A 140 -5.03 1.71 10.41
C THR A 140 -3.78 1.74 11.30
N ASP A 141 -2.75 2.45 10.86
CA ASP A 141 -1.48 2.65 11.56
C ASP A 141 -1.36 4.02 12.26
N SER A 142 -2.42 4.83 12.21
CA SER A 142 -2.44 6.16 12.81
C SER A 142 -3.83 6.50 13.32
N ASN A 143 -3.89 7.20 14.45
CA ASN A 143 -5.12 7.82 14.93
C ASN A 143 -5.60 8.91 13.96
N ASP A 144 -6.92 9.01 13.77
CA ASP A 144 -7.55 10.05 12.96
C ASP A 144 -8.95 10.34 13.50
N ALA A 145 -9.12 11.50 14.16
CA ALA A 145 -10.35 11.84 14.85
C ALA A 145 -11.53 12.08 13.90
N ASP A 146 -11.30 12.61 12.69
CA ASP A 146 -12.37 12.84 11.71
C ASP A 146 -12.94 11.51 11.22
N PHE A 147 -12.06 10.61 10.80
CA PHE A 147 -12.49 9.29 10.34
C PHE A 147 -13.00 8.42 11.48
N GLN A 148 -12.53 8.60 12.72
CA GLN A 148 -13.11 7.95 13.90
C GLN A 148 -14.58 8.33 14.08
N ALA A 149 -14.89 9.62 14.03
CA ALA A 149 -16.27 10.11 14.18
C ALA A 149 -17.16 9.61 13.03
N ARG A 150 -16.67 9.67 11.79
CA ARG A 150 -17.43 9.26 10.59
C ARG A 150 -17.65 7.75 10.49
N THR A 151 -16.81 6.95 11.13
CA THR A 151 -16.95 5.49 11.23
C THR A 151 -17.68 5.05 12.50
N ASN A 152 -18.25 5.98 13.27
CA ASN A 152 -18.94 5.70 14.53
C ASN A 152 -18.07 4.91 15.53
N GLY A 153 -16.78 5.25 15.60
CA GLY A 153 -15.82 4.58 16.47
C GLY A 153 -15.25 3.27 15.91
N HIS A 154 -15.63 2.85 14.70
CA HIS A 154 -15.12 1.61 14.09
C HIS A 154 -13.80 1.79 13.35
N MET A 155 -12.93 2.68 13.81
CA MET A 155 -11.55 2.79 13.34
C MET A 155 -10.60 2.47 14.50
N ILE A 156 -9.71 1.51 14.26
CA ILE A 156 -8.77 0.97 15.22
C ILE A 156 -7.37 1.30 14.73
N ASN A 157 -6.62 2.01 15.57
CA ASN A 157 -5.19 2.15 15.37
C ASN A 157 -4.48 0.90 15.89
N THR A 158 -3.94 0.13 14.96
CA THR A 158 -3.19 -1.11 15.21
C THR A 158 -1.82 -0.87 15.84
N ASN A 159 -1.32 0.37 15.82
CA ASN A 159 0.05 0.73 16.20
C ASN A 159 1.13 -0.09 15.47
N CYS A 160 0.76 -0.72 14.34
CA CYS A 160 1.68 -1.39 13.45
C CYS A 160 2.36 -0.38 12.52
N SER A 161 3.51 -0.75 11.95
CA SER A 161 4.19 0.08 10.95
C SER A 161 3.30 0.33 9.72
N SER A 162 3.45 1.51 9.11
CA SER A 162 2.84 1.87 7.82
C SER A 162 3.56 1.29 6.60
N SER A 163 4.69 0.60 6.81
CA SER A 163 5.46 -0.04 5.75
C SER A 163 4.68 -1.18 5.09
N HIS A 164 4.93 -1.43 3.81
CA HIS A 164 4.38 -2.58 3.07
C HIS A 164 5.21 -3.87 3.23
N ASN A 165 6.04 -3.95 4.28
CA ASN A 165 6.82 -5.15 4.55
C ASN A 165 5.92 -6.27 5.13
N ARG A 166 6.35 -7.53 4.99
CA ARG A 166 5.58 -8.69 5.46
C ARG A 166 5.23 -8.61 6.94
N LYS A 167 6.15 -8.16 7.79
CA LYS A 167 5.93 -8.06 9.25
C LYS A 167 4.82 -7.05 9.60
N ALA A 168 4.80 -5.90 8.95
CA ALA A 168 3.82 -4.84 9.13
C ALA A 168 2.43 -5.28 8.64
N LEU A 169 2.38 -5.95 7.48
CA LEU A 169 1.12 -6.50 6.95
C LEU A 169 0.55 -7.61 7.86
N CYS A 170 1.41 -8.50 8.36
CA CYS A 170 1.01 -9.52 9.33
C CYS A 170 0.58 -8.92 10.66
N CYS A 171 1.24 -7.86 11.14
CA CYS A 171 0.86 -7.16 12.36
C CYS A 171 -0.57 -6.59 12.27
N LYS A 172 -0.92 -5.91 11.16
CA LYS A 172 -2.31 -5.41 11.00
C LYS A 172 -3.32 -6.56 10.95
N MET A 173 -2.97 -7.62 10.23
CA MET A 173 -3.81 -8.83 10.13
C MET A 173 -4.02 -9.51 11.48
N SER A 174 -3.01 -9.55 12.36
CA SER A 174 -3.19 -10.15 13.69
C SER A 174 -4.21 -9.35 14.50
N VAL A 175 -4.11 -8.02 14.50
CA VAL A 175 -5.06 -7.14 15.21
C VAL A 175 -6.48 -7.29 14.65
N GLU A 176 -6.64 -7.43 13.33
CA GLU A 176 -7.95 -7.74 12.72
C GLU A 176 -8.54 -9.04 13.23
N PHE A 177 -7.72 -10.08 13.26
CA PHE A 177 -8.16 -11.40 13.69
C PHE A 177 -8.50 -11.42 15.18
N ASP A 178 -7.64 -10.82 16.02
CA ASP A 178 -7.89 -10.67 17.45
C ASP A 178 -9.18 -9.89 17.71
N THR A 179 -9.43 -8.84 16.92
CA THR A 179 -10.67 -8.05 17.03
C THR A 179 -11.89 -8.87 16.65
N PHE A 180 -11.80 -9.65 15.56
CA PHE A 180 -12.87 -10.56 15.14
C PHE A 180 -13.17 -11.62 16.22
N LEU A 181 -12.15 -12.24 16.80
CA LEU A 181 -12.29 -13.25 17.86
C LEU A 181 -12.99 -12.71 19.11
N ASN A 182 -12.86 -11.41 19.39
CA ASN A 182 -13.54 -10.74 20.48
C ASN A 182 -15.01 -10.39 20.17
N THR A 183 -15.50 -10.69 18.96
CA THR A 183 -16.90 -10.55 18.59
C THR A 183 -17.64 -11.89 18.68
N ASP A 184 -18.96 -11.85 18.85
CA ASP A 184 -19.81 -13.05 18.87
C ASP A 184 -20.12 -13.61 17.47
N LYS A 185 -19.35 -13.24 16.44
CA LYS A 185 -19.61 -13.52 15.01
C LYS A 185 -18.83 -14.74 14.48
N LYS A 186 -18.55 -15.72 15.35
CA LYS A 186 -17.72 -16.90 15.07
C LYS A 186 -18.48 -18.05 14.41
#